data_AF-A0A1G2G1R7-F1
#
_entry.id   AF-A0A1G2G1R7-F1
#
_cell.length_a   1.000
_cell.length_b   1.000
_cell.length_c   1.000
_cell.angle_alpha   90.00
_cell.angle_beta   90.00
_cell.angle_gamma   90.00
#
_symmetry.space_group_name_H-M   'P 1'
#
loop_
_entity.id
_entity.type
_entity.pdbx_description
1 polymer ?
#
loop_
_entity_poly.entity_id
_entity_poly.type
_entity_poly.pdbx_seq_one_letter_code
_entity_poly.pdbx_strand_id
1 'polypeptide(L)'
;MTLVTIAGVFNILVGLMLVAAVLLMGTGIALWFARLGTWPTYRDDAIALMKWAVVVLFVLIVLLIVVKLVQAYPKATAFLIGVVFFAGIAWLAVNTFTSEPEKEER
;
A
#
# COMPACT_ATOMS: atom_id res chain seq x y z
N MET A 1 -13.84 -7.26 19.29
CA MET A 1 -13.70 -5.95 18.62
C MET A 1 -14.78 -5.84 17.55
N THR A 2 -15.51 -4.74 17.46
CA THR A 2 -16.56 -4.56 16.44
C THR A 2 -15.98 -3.98 15.15
N LEU A 3 -16.65 -4.21 14.01
CA LEU A 3 -16.24 -3.69 12.68
C LEU A 3 -16.02 -2.17 12.70
N VAL A 4 -16.77 -1.46 13.55
CA VAL A 4 -16.70 -0.02 13.77
C VAL A 4 -15.36 0.40 14.38
N THR A 5 -14.87 -0.34 15.38
CA THR A 5 -13.57 -0.05 16.01
C THR A 5 -12.42 -0.23 15.00
N ILE A 6 -12.50 -1.27 14.16
CA ILE A 6 -11.49 -1.55 13.12
C ILE A 6 -11.49 -0.43 12.07
N ALA A 7 -12.67 -0.01 11.60
CA ALA A 7 -12.81 1.11 10.67
C ALA A 7 -12.30 2.44 11.26
N GLY A 8 -12.53 2.66 12.57
CA GLY A 8 -12.04 3.84 13.29
C GLY A 8 -10.52 3.91 13.32
N VAL A 9 -9.84 2.82 13.72
CA VAL A 9 -8.37 2.75 13.74
C VAL A 9 -7.80 2.91 12.32
N PHE A 10 -8.43 2.28 11.32
CA PHE A 10 -8.00 2.39 9.93
C PHE A 10 -8.07 3.83 9.41
N ASN A 11 -9.15 4.56 9.70
CA ASN A 11 -9.29 5.96 9.32
C ASN A 11 -8.20 6.85 9.95
N ILE A 12 -7.80 6.57 11.19
CA ILE A 12 -6.71 7.29 11.85
C ILE A 12 -5.38 7.04 11.13
N LEU A 13 -5.09 5.78 10.79
CA LEU A 13 -3.88 5.41 10.04
C LEU A 13 -3.84 6.06 8.66
N VAL A 14 -4.96 6.04 7.94
CA VAL A 14 -5.10 6.73 6.65
C VAL A 14 -4.87 8.24 6.80
N GLY A 15 -5.43 8.85 7.84
CA GLY A 15 -5.20 10.26 8.14
C GLY A 15 -3.72 10.57 8.39
N LEU A 16 -3.01 9.72 9.14
CA LEU A 16 -1.57 9.88 9.37
C LEU A 16 -0.76 9.73 8.09
N MET A 17 -1.09 8.76 7.24
CA MET A 17 -0.44 8.58 5.95
C MET A 17 -0.69 9.78 5.02
N LEU A 18 -1.89 10.37 5.06
CA LEU A 18 -2.20 11.60 4.30
C LEU A 18 -1.33 12.76 4.76
N VAL A 19 -1.18 12.95 6.07
CA VAL A 19 -0.28 13.96 6.64
C VAL A 19 1.17 13.70 6.19
N ALA A 20 1.63 12.46 6.24
CA ALA A 20 2.97 12.09 5.79
C ALA A 20 3.18 12.40 4.29
N ALA A 21 2.19 12.12 3.44
CA ALA A 21 2.22 12.48 2.03
C ALA A 21 2.35 14.00 1.80
N VAL A 22 1.57 14.81 2.54
CA VAL A 22 1.65 16.27 2.46
C VAL A 22 3.03 16.76 2.91
N LEU A 23 3.57 16.20 3.99
CA LEU A 23 4.92 16.54 4.48
C LEU A 23 6.02 16.17 3.48
N LEU A 24 5.94 14.99 2.84
CA LEU A 24 6.87 14.58 1.79
C LEU A 24 6.80 15.49 0.57
N MET A 25 5.59 15.91 0.18
CA MET A 25 5.43 16.85 -0.94
C MET A 25 5.99 18.23 -0.58
N GLY A 26 5.67 18.73 0.62
CA GLY A 26 6.16 20.02 1.10
C GLY A 26 7.68 20.07 1.24
N THR A 27 8.28 19.02 1.81
CA THR A 27 9.75 18.89 1.90
C THR A 27 10.41 18.76 0.54
N GLY A 28 9.81 18.00 -0.39
CA GLY A 28 10.29 17.92 -1.77
C GLY A 28 10.30 19.27 -2.47
N ILE A 29 9.22 20.05 -2.32
CA ILE A 29 9.11 21.42 -2.87
C ILE A 29 10.13 22.36 -2.22
N ALA A 30 10.24 22.36 -0.90
CA ALA A 30 11.19 23.19 -0.18
C ALA A 30 12.65 22.89 -0.61
N LEU A 31 13.02 21.60 -0.71
CA LEU A 31 14.33 21.17 -1.20
C LEU A 31 14.59 21.56 -2.64
N TRP A 32 13.57 21.49 -3.49
CA TRP A 32 13.68 21.91 -4.89
C TRP A 32 13.92 23.41 -5.03
N PHE A 33 13.20 24.25 -4.25
CA PHE A 33 13.44 25.68 -4.20
C PHE A 33 14.82 26.02 -3.60
N ALA A 34 15.21 25.37 -2.50
CA ALA A 34 16.50 25.59 -1.86
C ALA A 34 17.70 25.19 -2.75
N ARG A 35 17.48 24.30 -3.74
CA ARG A 35 18.48 23.82 -4.69
C ARG A 35 18.36 24.46 -6.08
N LEU A 36 17.64 25.57 -6.21
CA LEU A 36 17.61 26.37 -7.43
C LEU A 36 19.02 26.92 -7.72
N GLY A 37 19.74 26.26 -8.63
CA GLY A 37 21.09 26.64 -9.04
C GLY A 37 22.12 25.50 -9.05
N THR A 38 21.84 24.37 -8.41
CA THR A 38 22.76 23.21 -8.32
C THR A 38 22.46 22.10 -9.34
N TRP A 39 22.04 22.51 -10.54
CA TRP A 39 21.76 21.61 -11.66
C TRP A 39 23.05 20.90 -12.13
N PRO A 40 23.07 19.59 -12.45
CA PRO A 40 21.94 18.64 -12.51
C PRO A 40 21.80 17.73 -11.27
N THR A 41 22.87 17.47 -10.54
CA THR A 41 22.99 16.31 -9.62
C THR A 41 22.01 16.33 -8.46
N TYR A 42 21.66 17.49 -7.90
CA TYR A 42 20.87 17.58 -6.68
C TYR A 42 19.38 17.86 -6.89
N ARG A 43 18.97 18.13 -8.13
CA ARG A 43 17.58 18.44 -8.49
C ARG A 43 16.75 17.17 -8.73
N ASP A 44 17.38 16.13 -9.26
CA ASP A 44 16.73 14.84 -9.53
C ASP A 44 16.29 14.14 -8.24
N ASP A 45 17.09 14.23 -7.17
CA ASP A 45 16.73 13.71 -5.85
C ASP A 45 15.48 14.37 -5.26
N ALA A 46 15.36 15.70 -5.40
CA ALA A 46 14.19 16.44 -4.91
C ALA A 46 12.93 16.06 -5.70
N ILE A 47 13.06 15.86 -7.01
CA ILE A 47 11.96 15.37 -7.87
C ILE A 47 11.59 13.93 -7.52
N ALA A 48 12.56 13.07 -7.21
CA ALA A 48 12.31 11.71 -6.76
C ALA A 48 11.51 11.70 -5.44
N LEU A 49 11.84 12.59 -4.50
CA LEU A 49 11.08 12.74 -3.25
C LEU A 49 9.62 13.18 -3.50
N MET A 50 9.40 14.12 -4.44
CA MET A 50 8.05 14.52 -4.85
C MET A 50 7.27 13.37 -5.48
N LYS A 51 7.91 12.53 -6.30
CA LYS A 51 7.28 11.33 -6.88
C LYS A 51 6.81 10.37 -5.78
N TRP A 52 7.63 10.15 -4.75
CA TRP A 52 7.24 9.33 -3.60
C TRP A 52 6.01 9.88 -2.87
N ALA A 53 5.90 11.20 -2.71
CA ALA A 53 4.70 11.81 -2.13
C ALA A 53 3.42 11.49 -2.93
N VAL A 54 3.50 11.55 -4.27
CA VAL A 54 2.38 11.21 -5.16
C VAL A 54 2.04 9.72 -5.09
N VAL A 55 3.04 8.84 -5.02
CA VAL A 55 2.83 7.39 -4.85
C VAL A 55 2.11 7.08 -3.54
N VAL A 56 2.52 7.71 -2.44
CA VAL A 56 1.85 7.53 -1.14
C VAL A 56 0.39 8.00 -1.19
N LEU A 57 0.11 9.14 -1.84
CA LEU A 57 -1.25 9.61 -2.08
C LEU A 57 -2.08 8.64 -2.91
N PHE A 58 -1.50 8.09 -3.97
CA PHE A 58 -2.17 7.10 -4.80
C PHE A 58 -2.54 5.85 -4.01
N VAL A 59 -1.60 5.29 -3.25
CA VAL A 59 -1.86 4.13 -2.39
C VAL A 59 -2.96 4.42 -1.36
N LEU A 60 -2.98 5.62 -0.77
CA LEU A 60 -4.02 6.05 0.16
C LEU A 60 -5.41 6.07 -0.48
N ILE A 61 -5.52 6.64 -1.69
CA ILE A 61 -6.78 6.69 -2.42
C ILE A 61 -7.29 5.27 -2.69
N VAL A 62 -6.42 4.36 -3.15
CA VAL A 62 -6.79 2.96 -3.39
C VAL A 62 -7.26 2.29 -2.10
N LEU A 63 -6.53 2.44 -1.00
CA LEU A 63 -6.91 1.86 0.30
C LEU A 63 -8.26 2.38 0.79
N LEU A 64 -8.52 3.68 0.65
CA LEU A 64 -9.81 4.29 1.00
C LEU A 64 -10.96 3.76 0.15
N ILE A 65 -10.74 3.59 -1.15
CA ILE A 65 -11.74 3.01 -2.06
C ILE A 65 -12.08 1.58 -1.61
N VAL A 66 -11.07 0.76 -1.34
CA VAL A 66 -11.27 -0.62 -0.87
C VAL A 66 -12.05 -0.64 0.44
N VAL A 67 -11.68 0.19 1.42
CA VAL A 67 -12.38 0.21 2.71
C VAL A 67 -13.81 0.73 2.58
N LYS A 68 -14.05 1.76 1.78
CA LYS A 68 -15.43 2.21 1.49
C LYS A 68 -16.25 1.13 0.79
N LEU A 69 -15.64 0.35 -0.11
CA LEU A 69 -16.30 -0.77 -0.77
C LEU A 69 -16.69 -1.88 0.22
N VAL A 70 -15.77 -2.23 1.13
CA VAL A 70 -16.03 -3.19 2.21
C VAL A 70 -17.17 -2.71 3.12
N GLN A 71 -17.19 -1.42 3.47
CA GLN A 71 -18.24 -0.85 4.33
C GLN A 71 -19.59 -0.76 3.61
N ALA A 72 -19.61 -0.42 2.32
CA ALA A 72 -20.83 -0.28 1.53
C ALA A 72 -21.45 -1.65 1.21
N TYR A 73 -20.63 -2.67 0.95
CA TYR A 73 -21.09 -4.00 0.57
C TYR A 73 -20.40 -5.11 1.39
N PRO A 74 -20.67 -5.21 2.71
CA PRO A 74 -19.95 -6.12 3.59
C PRO A 74 -20.14 -7.60 3.20
N LYS A 75 -21.32 -7.98 2.70
CA LYS A 75 -21.60 -9.37 2.28
C LYS A 75 -20.89 -9.76 0.98
N ALA A 76 -20.92 -8.89 -0.03
CA ALA A 76 -20.28 -9.15 -1.33
C ALA A 76 -18.74 -9.08 -1.23
N THR A 77 -18.23 -8.14 -0.42
CA THR A 77 -16.79 -7.96 -0.26
C THR A 77 -16.17 -9.09 0.58
N ALA A 78 -16.87 -9.59 1.60
CA ALA A 78 -16.43 -10.77 2.35
C ALA A 78 -16.36 -12.02 1.46
N PHE A 79 -17.30 -12.18 0.53
CA PHE A 79 -17.27 -13.26 -0.45
C PHE A 79 -16.07 -13.14 -1.39
N LEU A 80 -15.82 -11.95 -1.96
CA LEU A 80 -14.67 -11.71 -2.85
C LEU A 80 -13.32 -11.94 -2.14
N ILE A 81 -13.16 -11.41 -0.92
CA ILE A 81 -11.94 -11.62 -0.12
C ILE A 81 -11.77 -13.12 0.18
N GLY A 82 -12.86 -13.81 0.53
CA GLY A 82 -12.85 -15.25 0.77
C GLY A 82 -12.39 -16.04 -0.45
N VAL A 83 -12.91 -15.74 -1.64
CA VAL A 83 -12.54 -16.41 -2.90
C VAL A 83 -11.06 -16.20 -3.22
N VAL A 84 -10.55 -14.97 -3.12
CA VAL A 84 -9.14 -14.66 -3.38
C VAL A 84 -8.23 -15.37 -2.38
N PHE A 85 -8.59 -15.37 -1.10
CA PHE A 85 -7.82 -16.02 -0.06
C PHE A 85 -7.77 -17.54 -0.24
N PHE A 86 -8.91 -18.15 -0.58
CA PHE A 86 -9.01 -19.58 -0.84
C PHE A 86 -8.21 -19.99 -2.09
N ALA A 87 -8.27 -19.18 -3.16
CA ALA A 87 -7.48 -19.39 -4.36
C ALA A 87 -5.97 -19.28 -4.07
N GLY A 88 -5.55 -18.34 -3.22
CA GLY A 88 -4.16 -18.20 -2.78
C GLY A 88 -3.67 -19.41 -1.98
N ILE A 89 -4.50 -19.91 -1.05
CA ILE A 89 -4.20 -21.15 -0.29
C ILE A 89 -4.14 -22.36 -1.22
N ALA A 90 -5.09 -22.48 -2.16
CA ALA A 90 -5.10 -23.57 -3.12
C ALA A 90 -3.85 -23.55 -4.01
N TRP A 91 -3.42 -22.37 -4.47
CA TRP A 91 -2.18 -22.23 -5.23
C TRP A 91 -0.94 -22.59 -4.41
N LEU A 92 -0.86 -22.11 -3.16
CA LEU A 92 0.23 -22.46 -2.24
C LEU A 92 0.27 -23.96 -1.95
N ALA A 93 -0.88 -24.58 -1.71
CA ALA A 93 -1.00 -26.01 -1.50
C ALA A 93 -0.53 -26.78 -2.74
N VAL A 94 -0.98 -26.41 -3.93
CA VAL A 94 -0.48 -27.04 -5.18
C VAL A 94 1.04 -26.89 -5.28
N ASN A 95 1.59 -25.70 -5.01
CA ASN A 95 3.03 -25.48 -5.11
C ASN A 95 3.84 -26.28 -4.05
N THR A 96 3.33 -26.42 -2.82
CA THR A 96 3.99 -27.20 -1.76
C THR A 96 3.82 -28.71 -1.95
N PHE A 97 2.68 -29.19 -2.44
CA PHE A 97 2.46 -30.61 -2.72
C PHE A 97 3.12 -31.08 -4.03
N THR A 98 3.37 -30.19 -4.98
CA THR A 98 4.12 -30.49 -6.22
C THR A 98 5.64 -30.39 -6.01
N SER A 99 6.09 -29.84 -4.88
CA SER A 99 7.47 -29.94 -4.43
C SER A 99 7.68 -31.31 -3.79
N GLU A 100 7.91 -32.34 -4.60
CA GLU A 100 8.33 -33.66 -4.10
C GLU A 100 9.55 -33.50 -3.17
N PRO A 101 9.62 -34.23 -2.04
CA PRO A 101 10.81 -34.26 -1.21
C PRO A 101 11.95 -34.78 -2.09
N GLU A 102 12.99 -33.97 -2.24
CA GLU A 102 14.26 -34.35 -2.83
C GLU A 102 14.69 -35.65 -2.13
N LYS A 103 14.51 -36.79 -2.82
CA LYS A 103 14.89 -38.09 -2.29
C LYS A 103 16.40 -38.09 -2.16
N GLU A 104 16.82 -38.05 -0.91
CA GLU A 104 18.14 -38.37 -0.42
C GLU A 104 18.50 -39.81 -0.85
N GLU A 105 19.26 -39.96 -1.93
CA GLU A 105 20.00 -41.20 -2.29
C GLU A 105 21.44 -40.77 -2.57
N ARG A 106 22.33 -40.82 -1.55
CA ARG A 106 23.24 -41.93 -1.21
C ARG A 106 24.13 -42.41 -2.35
#